data_AF-A0A9E1ISA6-F1
#
_entry.id   AF-A0A9E1ISA6-F1
#
_cell.length_a   1.000
_cell.length_b   1.000
_cell.length_c   1.000
_cell.angle_alpha   90.00
_cell.angle_beta   90.00
_cell.angle_gamma   90.00
#
_symmetry.space_group_name_H-M   'P 1'
#
loop_
_entity.id
_entity.type
_entity.pdbx_description
1 polymer ?
#
loop_
_entity_poly.entity_id
_entity_poly.type
_entity_poly.pdbx_seq_one_letter_code
_entity_poly.pdbx_strand_id
1 'polypeptide(L)' 'MQGLLLKQVITHHIGPINLSVSKAEVVGVSGNSGAGKSLLLRAIADLDPHQGEISL' A
#
# COMPACT_ATOMS: atom_id res chain seq x y z
N MET A 1 10.85 -2.07 -16.44
CA MET A 1 9.44 -2.54 -16.40
C MET A 1 8.93 -2.24 -15.00
N GLN A 2 8.45 -1.02 -14.78
CA GLN A 2 8.25 -0.46 -13.44
C GLN A 2 6.75 -0.41 -13.10
N GLY A 3 6.43 -0.82 -11.89
CA GLY A 3 5.08 -0.94 -11.32
C GLY A 3 5.17 -0.66 -9.82
N LEU A 4 4.04 -0.61 -9.13
CA LEU A 4 3.99 -0.20 -7.73
C LEU A 4 4.73 -1.19 -6.82
N LEU A 5 5.67 -0.67 -6.02
CA LEU A 5 6.42 -1.43 -5.03
C LEU A 5 6.29 -0.78 -3.66
N LEU A 6 5.87 -1.57 -2.68
CA LEU A 6 5.85 -1.25 -1.26
C LEU A 6 6.90 -2.12 -0.57
N LYS A 7 7.80 -1.50 0.18
CA LYS A 7 8.76 -2.20 1.05
C LYS A 7 8.58 -1.75 2.48
N GLN A 8 8.25 -2.69 3.36
CA GLN A 8 8.11 -2.47 4.80
C GLN A 8 7.18 -1.30 5.12
N VAL A 9 6.11 -1.15 4.35
CA VAL A 9 5.17 -0.04 4.55
C VAL A 9 4.37 -0.28 5.81
N ILE A 10 4.42 0.69 6.73
CA ILE A 10 3.65 0.69 7.97
C ILE A 10 2.82 1.97 8.00
N THR A 11 1.51 1.79 8.12
CA THR A 11 0.56 2.88 8.37
C THR A 11 0.17 2.88 9.86
N HIS A 12 -0.70 3.80 10.26
CA HIS A 12 -1.23 3.84 11.63
C HIS A 12 -1.90 2.54 12.11
N HIS A 13 -2.41 1.69 11.22
CA HIS A 13 -3.23 0.54 11.61
C HIS A 13 -2.81 -0.80 11.00
N ILE A 14 -2.05 -0.78 9.90
CA ILE A 14 -1.64 -1.99 9.19
C ILE A 14 -0.19 -1.87 8.72
N GLY A 15 0.56 -2.97 8.85
CA GLY A 15 1.98 -3.06 8.53
C GLY A 15 2.70 -4.12 9.37
N PRO A 16 3.94 -4.49 9.01
CA PRO A 16 4.65 -4.09 7.79
C PRO A 16 4.11 -4.82 6.54
N ILE A 17 3.96 -4.10 5.43
CA ILE A 17 3.48 -4.63 4.15
C ILE A 17 4.61 -4.60 3.13
N ASN A 18 4.81 -5.73 2.46
CA ASN A 18 5.56 -5.80 1.20
C ASN A 18 4.56 -6.18 0.10
N LEU A 19 4.51 -5.40 -0.97
CA LEU A 19 3.62 -5.63 -2.10
C LEU A 19 4.31 -5.17 -3.38
N SER A 20 4.22 -5.97 -4.43
CA SER A 20 4.65 -5.59 -5.78
C SER A 20 3.47 -5.78 -6.72
N VAL A 21 3.14 -4.75 -7.49
CA VAL A 21 2.08 -4.77 -8.51
C VAL A 21 2.73 -4.43 -9.84
N SER A 22 2.57 -5.32 -10.82
CA SER A 22 3.18 -5.15 -12.13
C SER A 22 2.50 -4.04 -12.92
N LYS A 23 3.21 -3.44 -13.88
CA LYS A 23 2.60 -2.49 -14.82
C LYS A 23 1.40 -3.15 -15.51
N ALA A 24 0.29 -2.42 -15.58
CA ALA A 24 -0.99 -2.87 -16.14
C ALA A 24 -1.70 -4.01 -15.38
N GLU A 25 -1.21 -4.39 -14.19
CA GLU A 25 -1.93 -5.30 -13.29
C GLU A 25 -3.03 -4.54 -12.54
N VAL A 26 -4.20 -5.16 -12.42
CA VAL A 26 -5.34 -4.64 -11.65
C VAL A 26 -5.51 -5.48 -10.40
N VAL A 27 -5.32 -4.87 -9.23
CA VAL A 27 -5.39 -5.53 -7.92
C VAL A 27 -6.52 -4.93 -7.09
N GLY A 28 -7.33 -5.80 -6.47
CA GLY A 28 -8.35 -5.40 -5.50
C GLY A 28 -7.85 -5.59 -4.06
N VAL A 29 -8.11 -4.61 -3.19
CA VAL A 29 -7.82 -4.69 -1.76
C VAL A 29 -9.12 -4.95 -0.99
N SER A 30 -9.21 -6.08 -0.28
CA SER A 30 -10.41 -6.51 0.46
C SER A 30 -10.11 -6.82 1.94
N GLY A 31 -11.16 -6.89 2.76
CA GLY A 31 -11.06 -7.11 4.21
C GLY A 31 -12.14 -6.37 5.01
N ASN A 32 -12.37 -6.76 6.27
CA ASN A 32 -13.41 -6.22 7.15
C ASN A 32 -13.33 -4.69 7.30
N SER A 33 -14.44 -4.06 7.68
CA SER A 33 -14.44 -2.65 8.08
C SER A 33 -13.42 -2.43 9.21
N GLY A 34 -12.67 -1.33 9.15
CA GLY A 34 -11.59 -1.04 10.10
C GLY A 34 -10.25 -1.70 9.81
N ALA A 35 -10.14 -2.69 8.91
CA ALA A 35 -8.89 -3.43 8.66
C ALA A 35 -7.72 -2.62 8.03
N GLY A 36 -7.81 -1.29 7.93
CA GLY A 36 -6.73 -0.44 7.43
C GLY A 36 -6.64 -0.27 5.91
N LYS A 37 -7.59 -0.81 5.13
CA LYS A 37 -7.60 -0.72 3.65
C LYS A 37 -7.49 0.71 3.12
N SER A 38 -8.35 1.61 3.61
CA SER A 38 -8.35 3.02 3.17
C SER A 38 -7.08 3.75 3.59
N LEU A 39 -6.52 3.42 4.77
CA LEU A 39 -5.24 3.98 5.22
C LEU A 39 -4.08 3.52 4.34
N LEU A 40 -4.04 2.25 3.96
CA LEU A 40 -3.05 1.71 3.03
C LEU A 40 -3.15 2.39 1.66
N LEU A 41 -4.35 2.48 1.09
CA LEU A 41 -4.54 3.11 -0.22
C LEU A 41 -4.21 4.62 -0.21
N ARG A 42 -4.50 5.33 0.88
CA ARG A 42 -4.12 6.73 1.05
C ARG A 42 -2.61 6.91 1.21
N ALA A 43 -1.94 6.02 1.94
CA ALA A 43 -0.47 6.01 2.02
C ALA A 43 0.17 5.76 0.63
N ILE A 44 -0.34 4.80 -0.14
CA ILE A 44 0.11 4.54 -1.53
C ILE A 44 -0.05 5.78 -2.42
N ALA A 45 -1.13 6.53 -2.22
CA ALA A 45 -1.40 7.77 -2.95
C ALA A 45 -0.65 9.00 -2.40
N ASP A 46 0.29 8.81 -1.46
CA ASP A 46 1.06 9.88 -0.80
C ASP A 46 0.18 10.93 -0.08
N LEU A 47 -0.98 10.50 0.43
CA LEU A 47 -1.95 11.37 1.11
C LEU A 47 -1.84 11.32 2.64
N ASP A 48 -1.36 10.21 3.19
CA ASP A 48 -1.24 9.98 4.63
C ASP A 48 0.20 9.51 4.97
N PRO A 49 0.73 9.87 6.14
CA PRO A 49 2.07 9.48 6.55
C PRO A 49 2.20 7.95 6.70
N HIS A 50 3.36 7.44 6.32
CA HIS A 50 3.73 6.04 6.46
C HIS A 50 5.23 5.90 6.76
N GLN A 51 5.62 4.73 7.27
CA GLN A 51 7.03 4.30 7.27
C GLN A 51 7.28 3.39 6.07
N GLY A 52 8.56 3.04 5.82
CA GLY A 52 8.94 2.21 4.67
C GLY A 52 9.06 3.01 3.36
N GLU A 53 9.10 2.29 2.25
CA GLU A 53 9.32 2.86 0.91
C GLU A 53 8.14 2.52 -0.02
N ILE A 54 7.66 3.51 -0.76
CA ILE A 54 6.67 3.36 -1.82
C ILE A 54 7.26 3.97 -3.11
N SER A 55 7.29 3.19 -4.19
CA SER A 55 7.87 3.61 -5.48
C SER A 55 7.06 3.07 -6.67
N LEU A 56 7.13 3.76 -7.81
CA LEU A 56 6.52 3.36 -9.10
C LEU A 56 7.57 2.94 -10.14
#